data_AF-A0A7Y6PZE2-F1
#
_entry.id   AF-A0A7Y6PZE2-F1
#
_cell.length_a   1.000
_cell.length_b   1.000
_cell.length_c   1.000
_cell.angle_alpha   90.00
_cell.angle_beta   90.00
_cell.angle_gamma   90.00
#
_symmetry.space_group_name_H-M   'P 1'
#
loop_
_entity.id
_entity.type
_entity.pdbx_description
1 polymer ?
#
loop_
_entity_poly.entity_id
_entity_poly.type
_entity_poly.pdbx_seq_one_letter_code
_entity_poly.pdbx_strand_id
1 'polypeptide(L)'
;MNIATDAERSLRAARIAGALGTIGLAVDSLVGSPNGPPVAQLVAIVICGVLWMATYVERRPDTVAYGSALFVLLNTTIIVGLWMKTQQLVDSGVNFVPFRAQRLGALAIALIAPPVAWVGVVAIVEVIGAAVVQYMLFTPDLRAHLPYGDPWSTLFYGGFALGLLFYRRRADRQEYETARALADADAYQRLARAMIAVRDLSNTPLQTLTNMIAVLRRQSPELGETADRLERAVSRLTELEQATRPFERELVWKPGDESWDPKAILRIESLRQ
;
A
#
# COMPACT_ATOMS: atom_id res chain seq x y z
N MET A 1 -3.60 -4.58 -7.20
CA MET A 1 -2.73 -5.02 -6.08
C MET A 1 -1.40 -5.41 -6.69
N ASN A 2 -0.38 -4.58 -6.52
CA ASN A 2 0.91 -4.77 -7.19
C ASN A 2 1.80 -5.64 -6.29
N ILE A 3 1.99 -6.90 -6.71
CA ILE A 3 2.67 -7.94 -5.94
C ILE A 3 4.06 -7.49 -5.48
N ALA A 4 4.80 -6.77 -6.33
CA ALA A 4 6.13 -6.26 -6.01
C ALA A 4 6.07 -5.22 -4.87
N THR A 5 5.11 -4.29 -4.92
CA THR A 5 4.95 -3.28 -3.86
C THR A 5 4.49 -3.89 -2.54
N ASP A 6 3.66 -4.93 -2.58
CA ASP A 6 3.19 -5.60 -1.37
C ASP A 6 4.29 -6.45 -0.73
N ALA A 7 5.17 -7.07 -1.53
CA ALA A 7 6.32 -7.81 -1.04
C ALA A 7 7.31 -6.89 -0.33
N GLU A 8 7.61 -5.72 -0.91
CA GLU A 8 8.46 -4.71 -0.28
C GLU A 8 7.86 -4.17 1.02
N ARG A 9 6.56 -3.85 1.03
CA ARG A 9 5.85 -3.42 2.24
C ARG A 9 5.89 -4.50 3.34
N SER A 10 5.72 -5.76 2.97
CA SER A 10 5.80 -6.87 3.93
C SER A 10 7.21 -7.04 4.50
N LEU A 11 8.26 -6.89 3.69
CA LEU A 11 9.64 -6.96 4.16
C LEU A 11 10.00 -5.74 5.04
N ARG A 12 9.49 -4.55 4.71
CA ARG A 12 9.63 -3.35 5.55
C ARG A 12 8.97 -3.52 6.91
N ALA A 13 7.77 -4.12 6.95
CA ALA A 13 7.10 -4.47 8.21
C ALA A 13 7.96 -5.42 9.07
N ALA A 14 8.52 -6.47 8.46
CA ALA A 14 9.43 -7.40 9.13
C ALA A 14 10.71 -6.71 9.65
N ARG A 15 11.31 -5.78 8.88
CA ARG A 15 12.47 -4.98 9.32
C ARG A 15 12.15 -4.14 10.54
N ILE A 16 11.02 -3.43 10.53
CA ILE A 16 10.61 -2.58 11.65
C ILE A 16 10.33 -3.45 12.88
N ALA A 17 9.63 -4.57 12.70
CA ALA A 17 9.39 -5.54 13.78
C ALA A 17 10.69 -6.11 14.35
N GLY A 18 11.65 -6.47 13.48
CA GLY A 18 12.96 -6.99 13.87
C GLY A 18 13.79 -5.98 14.66
N ALA A 19 13.79 -4.72 14.22
CA ALA A 19 14.43 -3.62 14.95
C ALA A 19 13.78 -3.40 16.33
N LEU A 20 12.45 -3.25 16.36
CA LEU A 20 11.69 -3.05 17.60
C LEU A 20 11.84 -4.24 18.56
N GLY A 21 11.81 -5.46 18.05
CA GLY A 21 11.96 -6.69 18.83
C GLY A 21 13.36 -6.82 19.43
N THR A 22 14.39 -6.63 18.62
CA THR A 22 15.79 -6.76 19.07
C THR A 22 16.14 -5.67 20.07
N ILE A 23 15.86 -4.40 19.73
CA ILE A 23 16.14 -3.26 20.62
C ILE A 23 15.27 -3.32 21.86
N GLY A 24 13.97 -3.61 21.69
CA GLY A 24 13.01 -3.69 22.78
C GLY A 24 13.39 -4.75 23.80
N LEU A 25 13.68 -5.98 23.35
CA LEU A 25 14.12 -7.06 24.26
C LEU A 25 15.48 -6.75 24.91
N ALA A 26 16.42 -6.10 24.20
CA ALA A 26 17.71 -5.71 24.77
C ALA A 26 17.56 -4.63 25.85
N VAL A 27 16.79 -3.57 25.59
CA VAL A 27 16.50 -2.53 26.60
C VAL A 27 15.76 -3.14 27.78
N ASP A 28 14.77 -3.98 27.51
CA ASP A 28 13.98 -4.67 28.52
C ASP A 28 14.83 -5.66 29.35
N SER A 29 15.92 -6.20 28.79
CA SER A 29 16.89 -7.04 29.51
C SER A 29 17.76 -6.25 30.50
N LEU A 30 18.03 -4.99 30.18
CA LEU A 30 18.81 -4.07 31.01
C LEU A 30 17.94 -3.44 32.11
N VAL A 31 16.65 -3.28 31.86
CA VAL A 31 15.71 -2.61 32.76
C VAL A 31 14.81 -3.62 33.48
N GLY A 32 15.05 -3.79 34.77
CA GLY A 32 14.07 -4.41 35.67
C GLY A 32 14.14 -5.92 35.84
N SER A 33 15.33 -6.53 35.75
CA SER A 33 15.54 -7.89 36.28
C SER A 33 16.44 -7.85 37.52
N PRO A 34 15.96 -8.27 38.70
CA PRO A 34 16.76 -8.32 39.93
C PRO A 34 18.00 -9.22 39.79
N ASN A 35 17.87 -10.27 38.98
CA ASN A 35 18.86 -11.34 38.83
C ASN A 35 19.51 -11.33 37.43
N GLY A 36 19.39 -10.23 36.70
CA GLY A 36 19.81 -10.15 35.29
C GLY A 36 18.87 -10.90 34.34
N PRO A 37 19.08 -10.79 33.02
CA PRO A 37 18.16 -11.33 32.04
C PRO A 37 18.18 -12.87 32.00
N PRO A 38 17.02 -13.51 31.82
CA PRO A 38 16.96 -14.96 31.71
C PRO A 38 17.67 -15.42 30.43
N VAL A 39 18.32 -16.58 30.48
CA VAL A 39 19.05 -17.14 29.33
C VAL A 39 18.15 -17.22 28.09
N ALA A 40 16.87 -17.57 28.27
CA ALA A 40 15.89 -17.61 27.19
C ALA A 40 15.66 -16.23 26.53
N GLN A 41 15.68 -15.12 27.28
CA GLN A 41 15.59 -13.77 26.72
C GLN A 41 16.85 -13.41 25.92
N LEU A 42 18.04 -13.77 26.40
CA LEU A 42 19.28 -13.57 25.66
C LEU A 42 19.28 -14.35 24.34
N VAL A 43 18.82 -15.60 24.36
CA VAL A 43 18.64 -16.42 23.15
C VAL A 43 17.62 -15.78 22.21
N ALA A 44 16.49 -15.28 22.73
CA ALA A 44 15.49 -14.59 21.93
C ALA A 44 16.03 -13.31 21.27
N ILE A 45 16.88 -12.53 21.96
CA ILE A 45 17.54 -11.35 21.39
C ILE A 45 18.43 -11.77 20.20
N VAL A 46 19.22 -12.83 20.35
CA VAL A 46 20.09 -13.33 19.27
C VAL A 46 19.26 -13.81 18.08
N ILE A 47 18.21 -14.60 18.32
CA ILE A 47 17.32 -15.09 17.26
C ILE A 47 16.64 -13.91 16.53
N CYS A 48 16.10 -12.94 17.27
CA CYS A 48 15.52 -11.74 16.69
C CYS A 48 16.54 -10.95 15.85
N GLY A 49 17.78 -10.82 16.35
CA GLY A 49 18.86 -10.15 15.62
C GLY A 49 19.23 -10.87 14.32
N VAL A 50 19.31 -12.21 14.34
CA VAL A 50 19.58 -13.02 13.15
C VAL A 50 18.44 -12.93 12.14
N LEU A 51 17.18 -13.07 12.59
CA LEU A 51 16.00 -12.92 11.74
C LEU A 51 15.90 -11.50 11.16
N TRP A 52 16.24 -10.48 11.95
CA TRP A 52 16.30 -9.11 11.48
C TRP A 52 17.39 -8.92 10.42
N MET A 53 18.59 -9.46 10.62
CA MET A 53 19.66 -9.45 9.61
C MET A 53 19.26 -10.18 8.32
N ALA A 54 18.53 -11.29 8.41
CA ALA A 54 18.02 -12.02 7.25
C ALA A 54 17.15 -11.13 6.33
N THR A 55 16.40 -10.17 6.90
CA THR A 55 15.60 -9.22 6.11
C THR A 55 16.43 -8.25 5.23
N TYR A 56 17.75 -8.16 5.45
CA TYR A 56 18.67 -7.34 4.65
C TYR A 56 19.47 -8.15 3.62
N VAL A 57 19.57 -9.46 3.78
CA VAL A 57 20.25 -10.35 2.81
C VAL A 57 19.41 -10.43 1.53
N GLU A 58 18.09 -10.43 1.65
CA GLU A 58 17.17 -10.40 0.51
C GLU A 58 17.07 -8.99 -0.10
N ARG A 59 17.72 -8.77 -1.25
CA ARG A 59 17.65 -7.46 -1.95
C ARG A 59 16.39 -7.28 -2.79
N ARG A 60 15.70 -8.37 -3.14
CA ARG A 60 14.46 -8.35 -3.95
C ARG A 60 13.51 -9.42 -3.43
N PRO A 61 12.54 -9.07 -2.57
CA PRO A 61 11.54 -10.04 -2.13
C PRO A 61 10.60 -10.34 -3.29
N ASP A 62 10.70 -11.53 -3.86
CA ASP A 62 9.81 -11.96 -4.96
C ASP A 62 8.42 -12.36 -4.43
N THR A 63 8.27 -12.59 -3.11
CA THR A 63 7.02 -13.06 -2.52
C THR A 63 6.62 -12.31 -1.24
N VAL A 64 5.33 -11.99 -1.13
CA VAL A 64 4.70 -11.44 0.09
C VAL A 64 4.77 -12.44 1.25
N ALA A 65 4.75 -13.73 0.93
CA ALA A 65 4.79 -14.83 1.89
C ALA A 65 6.06 -14.81 2.74
N TYR A 66 7.22 -14.55 2.14
CA TYR A 66 8.49 -14.51 2.85
C TYR A 66 8.53 -13.42 3.93
N GLY A 67 8.21 -12.17 3.56
CA GLY A 67 8.18 -11.06 4.52
C GLY A 67 7.12 -11.28 5.63
N SER A 68 5.99 -11.90 5.28
CA SER A 68 4.94 -12.24 6.25
C SER A 68 5.39 -13.34 7.22
N ALA A 69 6.08 -14.37 6.73
CA ALA A 69 6.62 -15.44 7.56
C ALA A 69 7.68 -14.92 8.54
N LEU A 70 8.62 -14.09 8.07
CA LEU A 70 9.61 -13.45 8.95
C LEU A 70 8.95 -12.58 10.02
N PHE A 71 7.91 -11.83 9.65
CA PHE A 71 7.16 -11.01 10.60
C PHE A 71 6.51 -11.85 11.72
N VAL A 72 5.88 -12.98 11.37
CA VAL A 72 5.28 -13.89 12.36
C VAL A 72 6.36 -14.52 13.23
N LEU A 73 7.43 -15.07 12.63
CA LEU A 73 8.53 -15.70 13.38
C LEU A 73 9.20 -14.73 14.36
N LEU A 74 9.40 -13.47 13.95
CA LEU A 74 9.90 -12.42 14.83
C LEU A 74 8.95 -12.17 16.01
N ASN A 75 7.65 -12.04 15.76
CA ASN A 75 6.66 -11.86 16.83
C ASN A 75 6.61 -13.06 17.79
N THR A 76 6.57 -14.29 17.27
CA THR A 76 6.62 -15.51 18.09
C THR A 76 7.84 -15.52 18.99
N THR A 77 9.02 -15.17 18.45
CA THR A 77 10.27 -15.11 19.23
C THR A 77 10.19 -14.07 20.35
N ILE A 78 9.65 -12.88 20.07
CA ILE A 78 9.43 -11.84 21.07
C ILE A 78 8.49 -12.32 22.17
N ILE A 79 7.38 -12.98 21.80
CA ILE A 79 6.40 -13.51 22.76
C ILE A 79 7.04 -14.53 23.71
N VAL A 80 7.85 -15.45 23.20
CA VAL A 80 8.59 -16.42 24.02
C VAL A 80 9.52 -15.71 25.00
N GLY A 81 10.26 -14.69 24.55
CA GLY A 81 11.13 -13.90 25.42
C GLY A 81 10.35 -13.19 26.54
N LEU A 82 9.22 -12.55 26.21
CA LEU A 82 8.36 -11.86 27.17
C LEU A 82 7.70 -12.83 28.16
N TRP A 83 7.32 -14.02 27.69
CA TRP A 83 6.76 -15.06 28.54
C TRP A 83 7.75 -15.48 29.62
N MET A 84 8.98 -15.79 29.22
CA MET A 84 10.04 -16.24 30.12
C MET A 84 10.45 -15.16 31.11
N LYS A 85 10.52 -13.89 30.68
CA LYS A 85 10.76 -12.76 31.59
C LYS A 85 9.64 -12.62 32.62
N THR A 86 8.38 -12.74 32.19
CA THR A 86 7.24 -12.65 33.11
C THR A 86 7.29 -13.76 34.16
N GLN A 87 7.67 -14.98 33.77
CA GLN A 87 7.86 -16.08 34.73
C GLN A 87 8.98 -15.77 35.73
N GLN A 88 10.13 -15.26 35.28
CA GLN A 88 11.22 -14.89 36.19
C GLN A 88 10.81 -13.78 37.17
N LEU A 89 10.02 -12.80 36.73
CA LEU A 89 9.52 -11.74 37.60
C LEU A 89 8.58 -12.30 38.67
N VAL A 90 7.71 -13.24 38.30
CA VAL A 90 6.86 -13.98 39.24
C VAL A 90 7.70 -14.72 40.27
N ASP A 91 8.72 -15.47 39.83
CA ASP A 91 9.57 -16.27 40.71
C ASP A 91 10.42 -15.39 41.65
N SER A 92 10.73 -14.16 41.24
CA SER A 92 11.49 -13.20 42.05
C SER A 92 10.68 -12.54 43.17
N GLY A 93 9.35 -12.62 43.13
CA GLY A 93 8.47 -11.99 44.11
C GLY A 93 8.47 -10.45 44.08
N VAL A 94 9.13 -9.82 43.10
CA VAL A 94 9.17 -8.37 42.96
C VAL A 94 7.86 -7.86 42.39
N ASN A 95 7.37 -6.72 42.87
CA ASN A 95 6.19 -6.07 42.30
C ASN A 95 6.43 -5.72 40.82
N PHE A 96 5.60 -6.27 39.95
CA PHE A 96 5.64 -6.02 38.51
C PHE A 96 4.25 -5.72 37.96
N VAL A 97 4.19 -5.07 36.81
CA VAL A 97 2.94 -4.86 36.07
C VAL A 97 2.86 -5.93 34.99
N PRO A 98 1.93 -6.90 35.10
CA PRO A 98 1.86 -8.00 34.14
C PRO A 98 1.43 -7.49 32.76
N PHE A 99 1.92 -8.18 31.73
CA PHE A 99 1.49 -8.03 30.33
C PHE A 99 1.64 -6.64 29.69
N ARG A 100 2.36 -5.70 30.31
CA ARG A 100 2.54 -4.34 29.78
C ARG A 100 3.20 -4.37 28.38
N ALA A 101 4.22 -5.21 28.21
CA ALA A 101 4.91 -5.38 26.94
C ALA A 101 3.98 -5.95 25.85
N GLN A 102 3.13 -6.91 26.19
CA GLN A 102 2.16 -7.52 25.27
C GLN A 102 1.08 -6.51 24.83
N ARG A 103 0.58 -5.66 25.74
CA ARG A 103 -0.36 -4.58 25.40
C ARG A 103 0.25 -3.59 24.40
N LEU A 104 1.49 -3.15 24.65
CA LEU A 104 2.22 -2.26 23.73
C LEU A 104 2.56 -2.97 22.42
N GLY A 105 2.93 -4.24 22.49
CA GLY A 105 3.23 -5.09 21.33
C GLY A 105 2.03 -5.23 20.40
N ALA A 106 0.84 -5.47 20.93
CA ALA A 106 -0.38 -5.56 20.13
C ALA A 106 -0.67 -4.26 19.35
N LEU A 107 -0.51 -3.10 20.01
CA LEU A 107 -0.66 -1.79 19.35
C LEU A 107 0.41 -1.54 18.30
N ALA A 108 1.66 -1.89 18.60
CA ALA A 108 2.76 -1.78 17.65
C ALA A 108 2.50 -2.64 16.41
N ILE A 109 2.09 -3.91 16.59
CA ILE A 109 1.70 -4.82 15.51
C ILE A 109 0.58 -4.22 14.66
N ALA A 110 -0.46 -3.65 15.26
CA ALA A 110 -1.56 -3.02 14.51
C ALA A 110 -1.07 -1.92 13.57
N LEU A 111 -0.05 -1.14 13.98
CA LEU A 111 0.53 -0.04 13.22
C LEU A 111 1.53 -0.49 12.15
N ILE A 112 2.26 -1.59 12.38
CA ILE A 112 3.35 -2.03 11.49
C ILE A 112 2.98 -3.25 10.63
N ALA A 113 1.85 -3.93 10.92
CA ALA A 113 1.54 -5.22 10.31
C ALA A 113 1.56 -5.16 8.78
N PRO A 114 2.00 -6.26 8.11
CA PRO A 114 2.15 -6.33 6.66
C PRO A 114 0.81 -6.16 5.92
N PRO A 115 0.83 -5.96 4.59
CA PRO A 115 -0.38 -5.76 3.76
C PRO A 115 -1.29 -6.99 3.66
N VAL A 116 -0.91 -8.13 4.23
CA VAL A 116 -1.79 -9.30 4.34
C VAL A 116 -2.56 -9.25 5.67
N ALA A 117 -3.89 -9.06 5.62
CA ALA A 117 -4.68 -8.73 6.82
C ALA A 117 -4.64 -9.83 7.89
N TRP A 118 -4.73 -11.09 7.48
CA TRP A 118 -4.74 -12.22 8.41
C TRP A 118 -3.42 -12.32 9.20
N VAL A 119 -2.29 -11.90 8.63
CA VAL A 119 -0.97 -11.95 9.31
C VAL A 119 -0.97 -11.03 10.53
N GLY A 120 -1.50 -9.81 10.39
CA GLY A 120 -1.64 -8.88 11.51
C GLY A 120 -2.61 -9.40 12.57
N VAL A 121 -3.73 -9.99 12.15
CA VAL A 121 -4.71 -10.60 13.07
C VAL A 121 -4.07 -11.75 13.85
N VAL A 122 -3.39 -12.68 13.17
CA VAL A 122 -2.70 -13.81 13.81
C VAL A 122 -1.68 -13.31 14.81
N ALA A 123 -0.83 -12.34 14.45
CA ALA A 123 0.18 -11.80 15.36
C ALA A 123 -0.44 -11.11 16.60
N ILE A 124 -1.54 -10.36 16.45
CA ILE A 124 -2.25 -9.76 17.58
C ILE A 124 -2.85 -10.85 18.49
N VAL A 125 -3.52 -11.84 17.88
CA VAL A 125 -4.12 -12.97 18.62
C VAL A 125 -3.04 -13.77 19.34
N GLU A 126 -1.88 -13.97 18.74
CA GLU A 126 -0.75 -14.67 19.34
C GLU A 126 -0.22 -13.93 20.58
N VAL A 127 0.03 -12.61 20.48
CA VAL A 127 0.52 -11.80 21.61
C VAL A 127 -0.48 -11.77 22.76
N ILE A 128 -1.75 -11.53 22.46
CA ILE A 128 -2.81 -11.42 23.48
C ILE A 128 -3.16 -12.80 24.04
N GLY A 129 -3.24 -13.80 23.17
CA GLY A 129 -3.50 -15.19 23.53
C GLY A 129 -2.42 -15.73 24.47
N ALA A 130 -1.14 -15.45 24.18
CA ALA A 130 -0.06 -15.81 25.07
C ALA A 130 -0.23 -15.19 26.47
N ALA A 131 -0.55 -13.90 26.57
CA ALA A 131 -0.81 -13.27 27.87
C ALA A 131 -1.97 -13.93 28.63
N VAL A 132 -3.07 -14.26 27.95
CA VAL A 132 -4.24 -14.92 28.55
C VAL A 132 -3.90 -16.33 29.02
N VAL A 133 -3.21 -17.12 28.18
CA VAL A 133 -2.78 -18.48 28.56
C VAL A 133 -1.82 -18.43 29.74
N GLN A 134 -0.86 -17.49 29.74
CA GLN A 134 0.05 -17.31 30.86
C GLN A 134 -0.67 -16.97 32.16
N TYR A 135 -1.66 -16.06 32.10
CA TYR A 135 -2.49 -15.73 33.25
C TYR A 135 -3.25 -16.96 33.79
N MET A 136 -3.79 -17.81 32.92
CA MET A 136 -4.52 -19.02 33.35
C MET A 136 -3.61 -20.06 34.01
N LEU A 137 -2.32 -20.06 33.66
CA LEU A 137 -1.32 -20.94 34.26
C LEU A 137 -0.80 -20.43 35.61
N PHE A 138 -1.11 -19.19 36.00
CA PHE A 138 -0.76 -18.67 37.31
C PHE A 138 -1.57 -19.30 38.43
N THR A 139 -0.89 -19.57 39.55
CA THR A 139 -1.51 -20.04 40.79
C THR A 139 -2.61 -19.07 41.27
N PRO A 140 -3.69 -19.56 41.89
CA PRO A 140 -4.76 -18.69 42.42
C PRO A 140 -4.25 -17.58 43.34
N ASP A 141 -3.28 -17.89 44.20
CA ASP A 141 -2.68 -16.92 45.13
C ASP A 141 -2.00 -15.78 44.38
N LEU A 142 -1.20 -16.08 43.35
CA LEU A 142 -0.58 -15.06 42.50
C LEU A 142 -1.63 -14.20 41.79
N ARG A 143 -2.69 -14.82 41.24
CA ARG A 143 -3.78 -14.09 40.56
C ARG A 143 -4.50 -13.11 41.47
N ALA A 144 -4.64 -13.43 42.77
CA ALA A 144 -5.25 -12.53 43.75
C ALA A 144 -4.41 -11.27 44.03
N HIS A 145 -3.11 -11.30 43.78
CA HIS A 145 -2.20 -10.17 43.95
C HIS A 145 -2.01 -9.33 42.68
N LEU A 146 -2.47 -9.82 41.52
CA LEU A 146 -2.42 -9.06 40.28
C LEU A 146 -3.45 -7.93 40.28
N PRO A 147 -3.22 -6.84 39.52
CA PRO A 147 -4.20 -5.78 39.37
C PRO A 147 -5.57 -6.32 38.94
N TYR A 148 -6.65 -5.82 39.54
CA TYR A 148 -8.04 -6.29 39.36
C TYR A 148 -8.53 -6.36 37.89
N GLY A 149 -7.84 -5.69 36.97
CA GLY A 149 -8.18 -5.65 35.55
C GLY A 149 -7.55 -6.74 34.68
N ASP A 150 -6.66 -7.60 35.19
CA ASP A 150 -6.02 -8.63 34.38
C ASP A 150 -6.77 -9.97 34.41
N PRO A 151 -7.00 -10.63 33.25
CA PRO A 151 -6.42 -10.36 31.92
C PRO A 151 -7.31 -9.47 31.01
N TRP A 152 -8.45 -8.98 31.51
CA TRP A 152 -9.47 -8.27 30.71
C TRP A 152 -8.96 -6.98 30.06
N SER A 153 -8.11 -6.23 30.76
CA SER A 153 -7.47 -5.04 30.22
C SER A 153 -6.63 -5.39 28.98
N THR A 154 -5.88 -6.49 29.02
CA THR A 154 -5.07 -6.97 27.89
C THR A 154 -5.94 -7.35 26.70
N LEU A 155 -7.09 -8.00 26.93
CA LEU A 155 -8.08 -8.28 25.88
C LEU A 155 -8.65 -7.00 25.27
N PHE A 156 -8.93 -5.96 26.08
CA PHE A 156 -9.38 -4.67 25.58
C PHE A 156 -8.33 -4.01 24.66
N TYR A 157 -7.05 -4.02 25.04
CA TYR A 157 -5.96 -3.56 24.16
C TYR A 157 -5.87 -4.38 22.87
N GLY A 158 -6.08 -5.70 22.94
CA GLY A 158 -6.18 -6.56 21.75
C GLY A 158 -7.33 -6.17 20.82
N GLY A 159 -8.52 -5.94 21.37
CA GLY A 159 -9.68 -5.46 20.61
C GLY A 159 -9.43 -4.09 19.97
N PHE A 160 -8.81 -3.17 20.70
CA PHE A 160 -8.44 -1.86 20.16
C PHE A 160 -7.38 -1.97 19.05
N ALA A 161 -6.37 -2.82 19.22
CA ALA A 161 -5.37 -3.10 18.20
C ALA A 161 -6.00 -3.69 16.91
N LEU A 162 -6.96 -4.60 17.04
CA LEU A 162 -7.71 -5.14 15.90
C LEU A 162 -8.55 -4.05 15.20
N GLY A 163 -9.22 -3.19 15.97
CA GLY A 163 -9.95 -2.05 15.44
C GLY A 163 -9.03 -1.08 14.67
N LEU A 164 -7.86 -0.77 15.24
CA LEU A 164 -6.85 0.08 14.60
C LEU A 164 -6.30 -0.57 13.32
N LEU A 165 -6.03 -1.88 13.34
CA LEU A 165 -5.60 -2.62 12.17
C LEU A 165 -6.64 -2.52 11.04
N PHE A 166 -7.92 -2.76 11.35
CA PHE A 166 -9.00 -2.68 10.37
C PHE A 166 -9.20 -1.26 9.83
N TYR A 167 -9.15 -0.25 10.72
CA TYR A 167 -9.22 1.16 10.35
C TYR A 167 -8.10 1.55 9.39
N ARG A 168 -6.85 1.21 9.72
CA ARG A 168 -5.68 1.46 8.85
C ARG A 168 -5.87 0.83 7.47
N ARG A 169 -6.36 -0.42 7.40
CA ARG A 169 -6.62 -1.07 6.12
C ARG A 169 -7.70 -0.40 5.29
N ARG A 170 -8.76 0.07 5.94
CA ARG A 170 -9.80 0.82 5.26
C ARG A 170 -9.24 2.12 4.68
N ALA A 171 -8.41 2.83 5.45
CA ALA A 171 -7.76 4.05 5.00
C ALA A 171 -6.85 3.80 3.79
N ASP A 172 -5.97 2.79 3.87
CA ASP A 172 -5.06 2.42 2.76
C ASP A 172 -5.82 2.10 1.47
N ARG A 173 -6.96 1.40 1.60
CA ARG A 173 -7.82 1.06 0.45
C ARG A 173 -8.45 2.30 -0.16
N GLN A 174 -8.95 3.22 0.66
CA GLN A 174 -9.55 4.47 0.20
C GLN A 174 -8.53 5.37 -0.49
N GLU A 175 -7.32 5.46 0.05
CA GLU A 175 -6.22 6.20 -0.58
C GLU A 175 -5.86 5.60 -1.94
N TYR A 176 -5.76 4.28 -2.04
CA TYR A 176 -5.51 3.60 -3.30
C TYR A 176 -6.62 3.82 -4.34
N GLU A 177 -7.88 3.72 -3.93
CA GLU A 177 -9.03 3.96 -4.81
C GLU A 177 -9.04 5.42 -5.32
N THR A 178 -8.72 6.38 -4.44
CA THR A 178 -8.63 7.80 -4.81
C THR A 178 -7.46 8.05 -5.77
N ALA A 179 -6.28 7.51 -5.47
CA ALA A 179 -5.09 7.65 -6.32
C ALA A 179 -5.33 7.04 -7.70
N ARG A 180 -6.01 5.89 -7.76
CA ARG A 180 -6.39 5.25 -9.03
C ARG A 180 -7.40 6.09 -9.81
N ALA A 181 -8.46 6.58 -9.16
CA ALA A 181 -9.45 7.43 -9.81
C ALA A 181 -8.83 8.72 -10.38
N LEU A 182 -7.87 9.33 -9.66
CA LEU A 182 -7.12 10.49 -10.15
C LEU A 182 -6.23 10.13 -11.34
N ALA A 183 -5.52 8.99 -11.30
CA ALA A 183 -4.70 8.53 -12.41
C ALA A 183 -5.53 8.23 -13.68
N ASP A 184 -6.71 7.61 -13.51
CA ASP A 184 -7.64 7.33 -14.61
C ASP A 184 -8.21 8.64 -15.19
N ALA A 185 -8.63 9.58 -14.34
CA ALA A 185 -9.12 10.90 -14.77
C ALA A 185 -8.05 11.68 -15.56
N ASP A 186 -6.80 11.65 -15.10
CA ASP A 186 -5.66 12.28 -15.76
C ASP A 186 -5.35 11.63 -17.12
N ALA A 187 -5.49 10.30 -17.23
CA ALA A 187 -5.37 9.59 -18.51
C ALA A 187 -6.49 9.98 -19.49
N TYR A 188 -7.73 10.10 -19.03
CA TYR A 188 -8.84 10.58 -19.87
C TYR A 188 -8.65 12.03 -20.31
N GLN A 189 -8.16 12.91 -19.43
CA GLN A 189 -7.84 14.30 -19.79
C GLN A 189 -6.78 14.34 -20.90
N ARG A 190 -5.72 13.53 -20.82
CA ARG A 190 -4.72 13.43 -21.88
C ARG A 190 -5.32 12.96 -23.21
N LEU A 191 -6.13 11.91 -23.18
CA LEU A 191 -6.78 11.39 -24.39
C LEU A 191 -7.68 12.46 -25.03
N ALA A 192 -8.50 13.14 -24.24
CA ALA A 192 -9.37 14.21 -24.73
C ALA A 192 -8.56 15.34 -25.38
N ARG A 193 -7.45 15.78 -24.76
CA ARG A 193 -6.53 16.78 -25.34
C ARG A 193 -5.92 16.32 -26.65
N ALA A 194 -5.47 15.07 -26.73
CA ALA A 194 -4.93 14.50 -27.96
C ALA A 194 -5.99 14.47 -29.08
N MET A 195 -7.23 14.07 -28.77
CA MET A 195 -8.33 14.04 -29.73
C MET A 195 -8.71 15.44 -30.24
N ILE A 196 -8.73 16.44 -29.36
CA ILE A 196 -8.95 17.85 -29.75
C ILE A 196 -7.81 18.34 -30.65
N ALA A 197 -6.55 18.08 -30.29
CA ALA A 197 -5.40 18.47 -31.11
C ALA A 197 -5.43 17.81 -32.50
N VAL A 198 -5.81 16.54 -32.59
CA VAL A 198 -6.00 15.84 -33.87
C VAL A 198 -7.12 16.49 -34.69
N ARG A 199 -8.24 16.85 -34.05
CA ARG A 199 -9.36 17.55 -34.71
C ARG A 199 -8.91 18.87 -35.30
N ASP A 200 -8.25 19.70 -34.49
CA ASP A 200 -7.81 21.03 -34.90
C ASP A 200 -6.79 20.96 -36.04
N LEU A 201 -5.89 19.96 -36.01
CA LEU A 201 -4.95 19.71 -37.10
C LEU A 201 -5.62 19.18 -38.38
N SER A 202 -6.75 18.49 -38.26
CA SER A 202 -7.47 17.89 -39.41
C SER A 202 -8.36 18.89 -40.15
N ASN A 203 -8.83 19.94 -39.47
CA ASN A 203 -9.76 20.92 -40.04
C ASN A 203 -9.23 21.66 -41.27
N THR A 204 -7.99 22.19 -41.21
CA THR A 204 -7.42 22.95 -42.34
C THR A 204 -7.11 22.07 -43.57
N PRO A 205 -6.51 20.87 -43.42
CA PRO A 205 -6.36 19.93 -44.54
C PRO A 205 -7.69 19.51 -45.14
N LEU A 206 -8.73 19.25 -44.33
CA LEU A 206 -10.06 18.87 -44.82
C LEU A 206 -10.70 19.97 -45.67
N GLN A 207 -10.61 21.23 -45.23
CA GLN A 207 -11.06 22.36 -46.04
C GLN A 207 -10.27 22.47 -47.35
N THR A 208 -8.96 22.28 -47.28
CA THR A 208 -8.09 22.34 -48.46
C THR A 208 -8.46 21.25 -49.47
N LEU A 209 -8.64 20.00 -49.03
CA LEU A 209 -9.08 18.89 -49.87
C LEU A 209 -10.45 19.15 -50.49
N THR A 210 -11.40 19.67 -49.70
CA THR A 210 -12.73 20.04 -50.18
C THR A 210 -12.66 21.08 -51.30
N ASN A 211 -11.84 22.11 -51.13
CA ASN A 211 -11.62 23.15 -52.15
C ASN A 211 -10.94 22.58 -53.40
N MET A 212 -9.93 21.72 -53.24
CA MET A 212 -9.24 21.07 -54.36
C MET A 212 -10.17 20.17 -55.18
N ILE A 213 -11.05 19.41 -54.53
CA ILE A 213 -12.08 18.59 -55.20
C ILE A 213 -13.03 19.48 -56.00
N ALA A 214 -13.45 20.62 -55.44
CA ALA A 214 -14.31 21.58 -56.14
C ALA A 214 -13.62 22.18 -57.39
N VAL A 215 -12.33 22.52 -57.29
CA VAL A 215 -11.54 23.00 -58.43
C VAL A 215 -11.37 21.92 -59.49
N LEU A 216 -11.05 20.68 -59.08
CA LEU A 216 -10.88 19.53 -59.98
C LEU A 216 -12.14 19.27 -60.81
N ARG A 217 -13.33 19.29 -60.17
CA ARG A 217 -14.61 19.15 -60.86
C ARG A 217 -14.87 20.23 -61.91
N ARG A 218 -14.39 21.45 -61.67
CA ARG A 218 -14.60 22.59 -62.58
C ARG A 218 -13.63 22.59 -63.76
N GLN A 219 -12.37 22.20 -63.53
CA GLN A 219 -11.31 22.26 -64.54
C GLN A 219 -11.19 21.00 -65.40
N SER A 220 -11.54 19.83 -64.87
CA SER A 220 -11.38 18.53 -65.57
C SER A 220 -12.63 17.64 -65.38
N PRO A 221 -13.73 17.92 -66.11
CA PRO A 221 -14.98 17.17 -65.97
C PRO A 221 -14.84 15.67 -66.24
N GLU A 222 -13.89 15.27 -67.10
CA GLU A 222 -13.58 13.87 -67.41
C GLU A 222 -13.09 13.06 -66.20
N LEU A 223 -12.61 13.71 -65.14
CA LEU A 223 -12.15 13.05 -63.91
C LEU A 223 -13.23 12.92 -62.82
N GLY A 224 -14.52 13.13 -63.16
CA GLY A 224 -15.63 13.15 -62.21
C GLY A 224 -15.66 11.96 -61.24
N GLU A 225 -15.46 10.73 -61.72
CA GLU A 225 -15.49 9.54 -60.86
C GLU A 225 -14.39 9.55 -59.77
N THR A 226 -13.21 10.10 -60.09
CA THR A 226 -12.12 10.24 -59.11
C THR A 226 -12.48 11.30 -58.06
N ALA A 227 -13.08 12.42 -58.49
CA ALA A 227 -13.56 13.45 -57.57
C ALA A 227 -14.61 12.89 -56.59
N ASP A 228 -15.51 12.02 -57.03
CA ASP A 228 -16.54 11.38 -56.19
C ASP A 228 -15.95 10.41 -55.15
N ARG A 229 -14.86 9.72 -55.50
CA ARG A 229 -14.13 8.88 -54.54
C ARG A 229 -13.45 9.73 -53.47
N LEU A 230 -12.85 10.86 -53.86
CA LEU A 230 -12.23 11.81 -52.93
C LEU A 230 -13.25 12.47 -52.02
N GLU A 231 -14.40 12.88 -52.55
CA GLU A 231 -15.49 13.47 -51.77
C GLU A 231 -16.01 12.49 -50.69
N ARG A 232 -16.20 11.22 -51.05
CA ARG A 232 -16.56 10.17 -50.08
C ARG A 232 -15.50 9.97 -49.00
N ALA A 233 -14.22 10.04 -49.33
CA ALA A 233 -13.14 9.94 -48.35
C ALA A 233 -13.14 11.14 -47.38
N VAL A 234 -13.34 12.35 -47.90
CA VAL A 234 -13.49 13.57 -47.07
C VAL A 234 -14.73 13.47 -46.18
N SER A 235 -15.86 12.99 -46.69
CA SER A 235 -17.08 12.77 -45.88
C SER A 235 -16.82 11.86 -44.68
N ARG A 236 -16.10 10.74 -44.87
CA ARG A 236 -15.74 9.83 -43.77
C ARG A 236 -14.81 10.47 -42.75
N LEU A 237 -13.88 11.31 -43.18
CA LEU A 237 -13.02 12.07 -42.27
C LEU A 237 -13.81 13.11 -41.48
N THR A 238 -14.80 13.75 -42.09
CA THR A 238 -15.74 14.65 -41.42
C THR A 238 -16.62 13.92 -40.41
N GLU A 239 -17.09 12.71 -40.73
CA GLU A 239 -17.83 11.85 -39.78
C GLU A 239 -16.96 11.50 -38.56
N LEU A 240 -15.69 11.14 -38.79
CA LEU A 240 -14.73 10.88 -37.73
C LEU A 240 -14.50 12.13 -36.86
N GLU A 241 -14.31 13.30 -37.48
CA GLU A 241 -14.20 14.59 -36.78
C GLU A 241 -15.43 14.85 -35.89
N GLN A 242 -16.63 14.67 -36.43
CA GLN A 242 -17.88 14.85 -35.69
C GLN A 242 -18.02 13.88 -34.51
N ALA A 243 -17.58 12.63 -34.67
CA ALA A 243 -17.56 11.64 -33.60
C ALA A 243 -16.65 12.03 -32.42
N THR A 244 -15.67 12.92 -32.63
CA THR A 244 -14.80 13.42 -31.55
C THR A 244 -15.37 14.59 -30.75
N ARG A 245 -16.46 15.24 -31.21
CA ARG A 245 -17.05 16.42 -30.56
C ARG A 245 -17.48 16.21 -29.09
N PRO A 246 -18.02 15.05 -28.68
CA PRO A 246 -18.41 14.85 -27.27
C PRO A 246 -17.25 15.04 -26.28
N PHE A 247 -16.02 14.69 -26.66
CA PHE A 247 -14.84 14.80 -25.80
C PHE A 247 -14.46 16.25 -25.46
N GLU A 248 -14.91 17.23 -26.25
CA GLU A 248 -14.67 18.65 -25.98
C GLU A 248 -15.45 19.14 -24.76
N ARG A 249 -16.65 18.59 -24.53
CA ARG A 249 -17.51 18.98 -23.40
C ARG A 249 -17.00 18.46 -22.06
N GLU A 250 -16.25 17.37 -22.07
CA GLU A 250 -15.69 16.74 -20.87
C GLU A 250 -14.33 17.34 -20.49
N LEU A 251 -13.78 18.21 -21.34
CA LEU A 251 -12.49 18.84 -21.07
C LEU A 251 -12.62 19.93 -20.02
N VAL A 252 -11.95 19.75 -18.88
CA VAL A 252 -11.75 20.80 -17.89
C VAL A 252 -10.55 21.63 -18.33
N TRP A 253 -10.81 22.81 -18.88
CA TRP A 253 -9.78 23.79 -19.25
C TRP A 253 -9.07 24.31 -17.99
N LYS A 254 -7.75 24.21 -17.96
CA LYS A 254 -6.92 24.79 -16.89
C LYS A 254 -6.25 26.07 -17.40
N PRO A 255 -6.01 27.07 -16.52
CA PRO A 255 -5.21 28.24 -16.87
C PRO A 255 -3.86 27.82 -17.46
N GLY A 256 -3.56 28.31 -18.67
CA GLY A 256 -2.37 27.93 -19.43
C GLY A 256 -2.59 26.90 -20.54
N ASP A 257 -3.76 26.27 -20.65
CA ASP A 257 -4.12 25.40 -21.79
C ASP A 257 -4.52 26.22 -23.06
N GLU A 258 -4.62 27.55 -22.94
CA GLU A 258 -5.21 28.47 -23.94
C GLU A 258 -4.31 28.74 -25.17
N SER A 259 -3.00 28.44 -25.10
CA SER A 259 -2.03 28.87 -26.13
C SER A 259 -1.22 27.74 -26.77
N TRP A 260 -1.68 26.50 -26.68
CA TRP A 260 -0.84 25.36 -27.07
C TRP A 260 -0.96 25.06 -28.56
N ASP A 261 0.18 25.07 -29.25
CA ASP A 261 0.32 24.53 -30.61
C ASP A 261 -0.10 23.05 -30.59
N PRO A 262 -1.13 22.64 -31.37
CA PRO A 262 -1.58 21.25 -31.44
C PRO A 262 -0.44 20.26 -31.76
N LYS A 263 0.58 20.68 -32.52
CA LYS A 263 1.76 19.86 -32.82
C LYS A 263 2.64 19.65 -31.59
N ALA A 264 2.72 20.63 -30.70
CA ALA A 264 3.47 20.52 -29.45
C ALA A 264 2.82 19.51 -28.50
N ILE A 265 1.47 19.50 -28.41
CA ILE A 265 0.73 18.51 -27.61
C ILE A 265 1.02 17.09 -28.10
N LEU A 266 0.87 16.83 -29.40
CA LEU A 266 1.12 15.50 -29.95
C LEU A 266 2.58 15.06 -29.78
N ARG A 267 3.54 15.99 -29.90
CA ARG A 267 4.95 15.69 -29.66
C ARG A 267 5.22 15.35 -28.19
N ILE A 268 4.66 16.11 -27.25
CA ILE A 268 4.83 15.84 -25.81
C ILE A 268 4.24 14.48 -25.43
N GLU A 269 3.06 14.14 -25.94
CA GLU A 269 2.42 12.85 -25.67
C GLU A 269 3.18 11.69 -26.33
N SER A 270 3.73 11.87 -27.54
CA SER A 270 4.52 10.84 -28.22
C SER A 270 5.87 10.52 -27.54
N LEU A 271 6.44 11.46 -26.78
CA LEU A 271 7.71 11.29 -26.07
C LEU A 271 7.54 10.65 -24.68
N ARG A 272 6.29 10.49 -24.20
CA ARG A 272 5.96 9.93 -22.89
C ARG A 272 5.49 8.46 -22.94
N GLN A 273 5.29 7.91 -24.14
CA GLN A 273 5.08 6.48 -24.39
C GLN A 273 6.42 5.76 -24.51
#